data_AF-E8WI26-F1
#
_entry.id   AF-E8WI26-F1
#
_cell.length_a   1.000
_cell.length_b   1.000
_cell.length_c   1.000
_cell.angle_alpha   90.00
_cell.angle_beta   90.00
_cell.angle_gamma   90.00
#
_symmetry.space_group_name_H-M   'P 1'
#
loop_
_entity.id
_entity.type
_entity.pdbx_description
1 polymer ?
#
loop_
_entity_poly.entity_id
_entity_poly.type
_entity_poly.pdbx_seq_one_letter_code
_entity_poly.pdbx_strand_id
1 'polypeptide(L)'
;MSDPKRRWKILLLHTIMLPTLLFAFYFFSLAPKSWEGVDEAVVEKIAREHGREAQAPLIDPGSGDLLLFAFLVAGAAGGFVAGYYWRQLTGKDK
;
A
#
# COMPACT_ATOMS: atom_id res chain seq x y z
N MET A 1 -13.65 -52.73 -15.02
CA MET A 1 -14.05 -53.06 -13.63
C MET A 1 -13.58 -51.92 -12.72
N SER A 2 -14.49 -51.04 -12.28
CA SER A 2 -14.09 -49.88 -11.46
C SER A 2 -13.70 -50.36 -10.06
N ASP A 3 -12.41 -50.27 -9.72
CA ASP A 3 -11.92 -50.64 -8.40
C ASP A 3 -12.63 -49.79 -7.32
N PRO A 4 -13.41 -50.40 -6.41
CA PRO A 4 -14.11 -49.67 -5.36
C PRO A 4 -13.13 -48.83 -4.52
N LYS A 5 -11.89 -49.29 -4.30
CA LYS A 5 -10.88 -48.53 -3.54
C LYS A 5 -10.51 -47.21 -4.20
N ARG A 6 -10.53 -47.15 -5.54
CA ARG A 6 -10.25 -45.91 -6.29
C ARG A 6 -11.38 -44.89 -6.15
N ARG A 7 -12.64 -45.34 -6.10
CA ARG A 7 -13.80 -44.46 -5.89
C ARG A 7 -13.79 -43.84 -4.49
N TRP A 8 -13.48 -44.61 -3.46
CA TRP A 8 -13.36 -44.12 -2.08
C TRP A 8 -12.23 -43.12 -1.92
N LYS A 9 -11.07 -43.36 -2.54
CA LYS A 9 -9.95 -42.38 -2.55
C LYS A 9 -10.35 -41.05 -3.21
N ILE A 10 -11.07 -41.10 -4.32
CA ILE A 10 -11.55 -39.90 -5.01
C ILE A 10 -12.53 -39.13 -4.11
N LEU A 11 -13.50 -39.82 -3.50
CA LEU A 11 -14.46 -39.19 -2.60
C LEU A 11 -13.75 -38.51 -1.41
N LEU A 12 -12.81 -39.21 -0.77
CA LEU A 12 -12.04 -38.70 0.38
C LEU A 12 -11.17 -37.49 0.01
N LEU A 13 -10.59 -37.48 -1.19
CA LEU A 13 -9.86 -36.34 -1.74
C LEU A 13 -10.77 -35.11 -1.92
N HIS A 14 -11.97 -35.29 -2.45
CA HIS A 14 -12.92 -34.18 -2.68
C HIS A 14 -13.46 -33.62 -1.36
N THR A 15 -13.65 -34.47 -0.34
CA THR A 15 -14.04 -34.04 1.01
C THR A 15 -13.04 -33.07 1.64
N ILE A 16 -11.77 -33.10 1.23
CA ILE A 16 -10.73 -32.19 1.73
C ILE A 16 -10.52 -31.02 0.76
N MET A 17 -10.38 -31.29 -0.54
CA MET A 17 -10.07 -30.27 -1.55
C MET A 17 -11.18 -29.22 -1.68
N LEU A 18 -12.44 -29.65 -1.68
CA LEU A 18 -13.57 -28.77 -1.92
C LEU A 18 -13.76 -27.72 -0.80
N PRO A 19 -13.81 -28.08 0.50
CA PRO A 19 -13.88 -27.07 1.55
C PRO A 19 -12.63 -26.19 1.63
N THR A 20 -11.45 -26.72 1.30
CA THR A 20 -10.21 -25.92 1.27
C THR A 20 -10.26 -24.84 0.20
N LEU A 21 -10.74 -25.18 -1.01
CA LEU A 21 -10.92 -24.22 -2.10
C LEU A 21 -11.98 -23.16 -1.75
N LEU A 22 -13.10 -23.57 -1.15
CA LEU A 22 -14.14 -22.64 -0.71
C LEU A 22 -13.64 -21.69 0.39
N PHE A 23 -12.86 -22.20 1.34
CA PHE A 23 -12.24 -21.39 2.38
C PHE A 23 -11.24 -20.38 1.81
N ALA A 24 -10.38 -20.82 0.89
CA ALA A 24 -9.43 -19.92 0.22
C ALA A 24 -10.17 -18.82 -0.55
N PHE A 25 -11.21 -19.18 -1.32
CA PHE A 25 -12.03 -18.22 -2.05
C PHE A 25 -12.71 -17.21 -1.10
N TYR A 26 -13.29 -17.68 0.00
CA TYR A 26 -13.89 -16.84 1.02
C TYR A 26 -12.87 -15.89 1.67
N PHE A 27 -11.68 -16.40 2.02
CA PHE A 27 -10.62 -15.60 2.63
C PHE A 27 -10.11 -14.49 1.70
N PHE A 28 -9.98 -14.76 0.40
CA PHE A 28 -9.59 -13.75 -0.57
C PHE A 28 -10.71 -12.77 -0.93
N SER A 29 -11.99 -13.17 -0.79
CA SER A 29 -13.14 -12.26 -0.98
C SER A 29 -13.43 -11.38 0.24
N LEU A 30 -12.88 -11.73 1.41
CA LEU A 30 -12.87 -10.93 2.64
C LEU A 30 -11.97 -9.69 2.57
N ALA A 31 -11.52 -9.29 1.39
CA ALA A 31 -10.73 -8.08 1.20
C ALA A 31 -11.40 -6.93 1.97
N PRO A 32 -10.72 -6.35 2.98
CA PRO A 32 -11.29 -5.23 3.71
C PRO A 32 -11.56 -4.09 2.73
N LYS A 33 -12.57 -3.27 3.02
CA LYS A 33 -12.82 -2.02 2.29
C LYS A 33 -11.48 -1.31 2.14
N SER A 34 -11.19 -0.81 0.93
CA SER A 34 -9.99 -0.02 0.68
C SER A 34 -9.83 1.03 1.77
N TRP A 35 -8.61 1.19 2.28
CA TRP A 35 -8.33 2.18 3.31
C TRP A 35 -8.86 3.55 2.87
N GLU A 36 -9.79 4.08 3.65
CA GLU A 36 -10.36 5.41 3.42
C GLU A 36 -9.29 6.43 3.83
N GLY A 37 -8.95 7.34 2.91
CA GLY A 37 -7.93 8.34 3.17
C GLY A 37 -8.29 9.22 4.37
N VAL A 38 -7.29 9.73 5.09
CA VAL A 38 -7.53 10.68 6.20
C VAL A 38 -8.30 11.92 5.71
N ASP A 39 -8.07 12.32 4.47
CA ASP A 39 -8.77 13.42 3.81
C ASP A 39 -10.28 13.16 3.75
N GLU A 40 -10.69 12.00 3.24
CA GLU A 40 -12.09 11.59 3.12
C GLU A 40 -12.73 11.34 4.49
N ALA A 41 -12.04 10.61 5.38
CA ALA A 41 -12.60 10.20 6.68
C ALA A 41 -12.70 11.35 7.69
N VAL A 42 -11.81 12.35 7.62
CA VAL A 42 -11.69 13.41 8.65
C VAL A 42 -11.79 14.80 8.06
N VAL A 43 -10.97 15.15 7.08
CA VAL A 43 -10.85 16.53 6.59
C VAL A 43 -12.14 16.98 5.93
N GLU A 44 -12.71 16.17 5.04
CA GLU A 44 -13.99 16.46 4.40
C GLU A 44 -15.12 16.60 5.41
N LYS A 45 -15.17 15.71 6.41
CA LYS A 45 -16.18 15.74 7.46
C LYS A 45 -16.14 17.07 8.21
N ILE A 46 -14.95 17.48 8.65
CA ILE A 46 -14.75 18.74 9.39
C ILE A 46 -15.03 19.96 8.50
N ALA A 47 -14.63 19.91 7.22
CA ALA A 47 -14.91 20.99 6.26
C ALA A 47 -16.42 21.20 6.09
N ARG A 48 -17.19 20.12 5.90
CA ARG A 48 -18.65 20.15 5.79
C ARG A 48 -19.33 20.68 7.04
N GLU A 49 -18.87 20.27 8.23
CA GLU A 49 -19.37 20.80 9.52
C GLU A 49 -19.19 22.33 9.62
N HIS A 50 -18.18 22.90 8.95
CA HIS A 50 -17.91 24.33 8.91
C HIS A 50 -18.44 25.02 7.64
N GLY A 51 -19.32 24.37 6.87
CA GLY A 51 -19.94 24.95 5.67
C GLY A 51 -18.97 25.18 4.51
N ARG A 52 -17.84 24.48 4.49
CA ARG A 52 -16.87 24.50 3.38
C ARG A 52 -16.98 23.20 2.60
N GLU A 53 -17.08 23.31 1.28
CA GLU A 53 -16.92 22.14 0.40
C GLU A 53 -15.43 21.84 0.21
N ALA A 54 -15.11 20.56 0.14
CA ALA A 54 -13.74 20.12 -0.15
C ALA A 54 -13.36 20.60 -1.55
N GLN A 55 -12.35 21.46 -1.63
CA GLN A 55 -11.83 21.95 -2.89
C GLN A 55 -10.67 21.03 -3.33
N ALA A 56 -10.62 20.72 -4.62
CA ALA A 56 -9.48 20.00 -5.18
C ALA A 56 -8.16 20.73 -4.86
N PRO A 57 -7.11 20.00 -4.47
CA PRO A 57 -5.83 20.62 -4.17
C PRO A 57 -5.26 21.32 -5.41
N LEU A 58 -4.64 22.49 -5.21
CA LEU A 58 -4.05 23.28 -6.30
C LEU A 58 -2.92 22.54 -7.03
N ILE A 59 -2.26 21.63 -6.31
CA ILE A 59 -1.24 20.73 -6.83
C ILE A 59 -1.61 19.36 -6.29
N ASP A 60 -1.76 18.37 -7.16
CA ASP A 60 -1.96 16.97 -6.78
C ASP A 60 -0.61 16.23 -6.81
N PRO A 61 0.15 16.19 -5.69
CA PRO A 61 1.41 15.48 -5.62
C PRO A 61 1.26 13.96 -5.70
N GLY A 62 0.04 13.42 -5.52
CA GLY A 62 -0.27 12.00 -5.64
C GLY A 62 -0.47 11.56 -7.10
N SER A 63 -0.72 12.49 -8.02
CA SER A 63 -0.83 12.21 -9.44
C SER A 63 0.54 12.15 -10.12
N GLY A 64 0.90 10.96 -10.63
CA GLY A 64 2.15 10.75 -11.37
C GLY A 64 3.42 10.83 -10.49
N ASP A 65 4.51 11.32 -11.08
CA ASP A 65 5.85 11.21 -10.49
C ASP A 65 6.35 12.50 -9.81
N LEU A 66 5.49 13.51 -9.64
CA LEU A 66 5.89 14.83 -9.14
C LEU A 66 6.47 14.76 -7.72
N LEU A 67 5.82 14.01 -6.82
CA LEU A 67 6.31 13.80 -5.46
C LEU A 67 7.64 13.04 -5.45
N LEU A 68 7.77 12.01 -6.30
CA LEU A 68 8.99 11.22 -6.42
C LEU A 68 10.16 12.07 -6.93
N PHE A 69 9.88 12.93 -7.91
CA PHE A 69 10.85 13.90 -8.42
C PHE A 69 11.29 14.90 -7.34
N ALA A 70 10.34 15.48 -6.60
CA ALA A 70 10.65 16.40 -5.50
C ALA A 70 11.49 15.72 -4.41
N PHE A 71 11.16 14.47 -4.07
CA PHE A 71 11.94 13.67 -3.13
C PHE A 71 13.36 13.43 -3.61
N LEU A 72 13.55 13.09 -4.89
CA LEU A 72 14.86 12.91 -5.51
C LEU A 72 15.70 14.19 -5.43
N VAL A 73 15.13 15.34 -5.82
CA VAL A 73 15.84 16.63 -5.81
C VAL A 73 16.23 17.03 -4.39
N ALA A 74 15.30 16.91 -3.44
CA ALA A 74 15.57 17.22 -2.04
C ALA A 74 16.64 16.29 -1.45
N GLY A 75 16.56 14.99 -1.75
CA GLY A 75 17.55 14.01 -1.31
C GLY A 75 18.94 14.26 -1.89
N ALA A 76 19.02 14.58 -3.19
CA ALA A 76 20.28 14.91 -3.84
C ALA A 76 20.92 16.17 -3.26
N ALA A 77 20.14 17.25 -3.10
CA ALA A 77 20.61 18.50 -2.51
C ALA A 77 21.03 18.31 -1.05
N GLY A 78 20.18 17.66 -0.25
CA GLY A 78 20.46 17.38 1.17
C GLY A 78 21.70 16.50 1.34
N GLY A 79 21.83 15.44 0.56
CA GLY A 79 22.99 14.55 0.57
C GLY A 79 24.29 15.28 0.19
N PHE A 80 24.24 16.16 -0.81
CA PHE A 80 25.40 16.95 -1.22
C PHE A 80 25.83 17.94 -0.14
N VAL A 81 24.87 18.68 0.44
CA VAL A 81 25.13 19.64 1.52
C VAL A 81 25.69 18.91 2.75
N ALA A 82 25.05 17.81 3.17
CA ALA A 82 25.51 17.02 4.30
C ALA A 82 26.93 16.45 4.05
N GLY A 83 27.20 15.95 2.84
CA GLY A 83 28.52 15.45 2.46
C GLY A 83 29.60 16.54 2.46
N TYR A 84 29.28 17.75 2.00
CA TYR A 84 30.19 18.89 2.04
C TYR A 84 30.57 19.26 3.47
N TYR A 85 29.58 19.43 4.35
CA TYR A 85 29.83 19.74 5.75
C TYR A 85 30.54 18.61 6.49
N TRP A 86 30.21 17.35 6.18
CA TRP A 86 30.93 16.20 6.75
C TRP A 86 32.41 16.24 6.38
N ARG A 87 32.73 16.50 5.10
CA ARG A 87 34.12 16.67 4.65
C ARG A 87 34.80 17.85 5.34
N GLN A 88 34.10 18.95 5.59
CA GLN A 88 34.67 20.10 6.30
C GLN A 88 34.95 19.80 7.78
N LEU A 89 34.03 19.09 8.45
CA LEU A 89 34.17 18.73 9.86
C LEU A 89 35.21 17.63 10.11
N THR A 90 35.38 16.72 9.15
CA THR A 90 36.30 15.56 9.27
C THR A 90 37.61 15.73 8.51
N GLY A 91 37.70 16.74 7.65
CA GLY A 91 38.94 17.14 7.02
C GLY A 91 39.89 17.66 8.09
N LYS A 92 40.92 16.85 8.41
CA LYS A 92 42.05 17.34 9.20
C LYS A 92 42.62 18.57 8.52
N ASP A 93 42.51 19.72 9.16
CA ASP A 93 43.39 20.86 8.90
C ASP A 93 44.82 20.30 8.91
N LYS A 94 45.50 20.47 7.77
CA LYS A 94 46.94 20.21 7.68
C LYS A 94 47.70 21.34 8.35
#